data_AF-A0AAD2WU84-F1
#
_entry.id   AF-A0AAD2WU84-F1
#
_cell.length_a   1.000
_cell.length_b   1.000
_cell.length_c   1.000
_cell.angle_alpha   90.00
_cell.angle_beta   90.00
_cell.angle_gamma   90.00
#
_symmetry.space_group_name_H-M   'P 1'
#
loop_
_entity.id
_entity.type
_entity.pdbx_description
1 polymer ?
#
loop_
_entity_poly.entity_id
_entity_poly.type
_entity_poly.pdbx_seq_one_letter_code
_entity_poly.pdbx_strand_id
1 'polypeptide(L)'
;MTKAERIRRFYYENPNSKLADSYQALKEYDISESHIKVTLSRDRKNGVCDTNYDYTQYFESTKAKEELTEWKRDVRKDLVEQLLQANANETDSNQIRLNAKTINQLLVEI
;
A
#
# COMPACT_ATOMS: atom_id res chain seq x y z
N MET A 1 -9.07 7.59 5.86
CA MET A 1 -8.11 7.17 6.90
C MET A 1 -8.88 6.75 8.15
N THR A 2 -8.62 5.58 8.72
CA THR A 2 -9.30 5.07 9.93
C THR A 2 -8.75 5.73 11.21
N LYS A 3 -9.45 5.61 12.35
CA LYS A 3 -8.94 6.11 13.65
C LYS A 3 -7.59 5.48 14.02
N ALA A 4 -7.46 4.17 13.81
CA ALA A 4 -6.19 3.46 14.03
C ALA A 4 -5.08 3.99 13.12
N GLU A 5 -5.34 4.13 11.82
CA GLU A 5 -4.33 4.63 10.87
C GLU A 5 -3.87 6.05 11.20
N ARG A 6 -4.80 6.88 11.69
CA ARG A 6 -4.49 8.25 12.14
C ARG A 6 -3.60 8.26 13.38
N ILE A 7 -3.78 7.32 14.31
CA ILE A 7 -2.89 7.12 15.47
C ILE A 7 -1.49 6.68 15.00
N ARG A 8 -1.41 5.70 14.10
CA ARG A 8 -0.12 5.20 13.57
C ARG A 8 0.67 6.32 12.91
N ARG A 9 0.00 7.10 12.06
CA ARG A 9 0.61 8.23 11.35
C ARG A 9 1.09 9.31 12.31
N PHE A 10 0.34 9.60 13.37
CA PHE A 10 0.79 10.55 14.40
C PHE A 10 2.12 10.12 15.05
N TYR A 11 2.24 8.86 15.48
CA TYR A 11 3.48 8.37 16.10
C TYR A 11 4.64 8.24 15.11
N TYR A 12 4.35 7.95 13.83
CA TYR A 12 5.35 7.97 12.76
C TYR A 12 5.91 9.38 12.50
N GLU A 13 5.03 10.38 12.43
CA GLU A 13 5.42 11.79 12.21
C GLU A 13 6.04 12.43 13.46
N ASN A 14 5.74 11.88 14.65
CA ASN A 14 6.20 12.41 15.94
C ASN A 14 6.81 11.29 16.82
N PRO A 15 8.02 10.77 16.50
CA PRO A 15 8.59 9.59 17.15
C PRO A 15 8.82 9.74 18.67
N ASN A 16 9.04 10.97 19.13
CA ASN A 16 9.31 11.27 20.55
C ASN A 16 8.07 11.75 21.32
N SER A 17 6.89 11.67 20.69
CA SER A 17 5.65 12.14 21.31
C SER A 17 5.26 11.28 22.51
N LYS A 18 4.76 11.94 23.56
CA LYS A 18 4.16 11.23 24.71
C LYS A 18 2.70 10.97 24.44
N LEU A 19 2.13 10.04 25.20
CA LEU A 19 0.71 9.72 25.10
C LEU A 19 -0.21 10.95 25.28
N ALA A 20 0.15 11.86 26.18
CA ALA A 20 -0.57 13.11 26.40
C ALA A 20 -0.60 14.00 25.15
N ASP A 21 0.53 14.10 24.44
CA ASP A 21 0.65 14.87 23.21
C ASP A 21 -0.22 14.26 22.11
N SER A 22 -0.20 12.92 21.99
CA SER A 22 -1.05 12.19 21.04
C SER A 22 -2.54 12.40 21.31
N TYR A 23 -2.96 12.43 22.58
CA TYR A 23 -4.35 12.68 22.92
C TYR A 23 -4.77 14.11 22.58
N GLN A 24 -3.93 15.10 22.88
CA GLN A 24 -4.24 16.50 22.56
C GLN A 24 -4.38 16.73 21.05
N ALA A 25 -3.53 16.10 20.24
CA ALA A 25 -3.58 16.21 18.79
C ALA A 25 -4.75 15.40 18.17
N LEU A 26 -5.11 14.26 18.75
CA LEU A 26 -6.08 13.34 18.15
C LEU A 26 -7.52 13.55 18.65
N LYS A 27 -7.74 14.30 19.74
CA LYS A 27 -9.09 14.57 20.27
C LYS A 27 -10.02 15.25 19.26
N GLU A 28 -9.48 16.08 18.36
CA GLU A 28 -10.24 16.77 17.31
C GLU A 28 -10.85 15.79 16.29
N TYR A 29 -10.34 14.56 16.23
CA TYR A 29 -10.82 13.50 15.36
C TYR A 29 -11.71 12.48 16.07
N ASP A 30 -12.28 12.84 17.23
CA ASP A 30 -13.10 11.95 18.05
C ASP A 30 -12.33 10.68 18.49
N ILE A 31 -11.03 10.84 18.79
CA ILE A 31 -10.17 9.76 19.28
C ILE A 31 -9.92 9.97 20.78
N SER A 32 -10.49 9.09 21.60
CA SER A 32 -10.28 9.11 23.04
C SER A 32 -8.93 8.54 23.44
N GLU A 33 -8.39 8.96 24.57
CA GLU A 33 -7.13 8.43 25.11
C GLU A 33 -7.17 6.90 25.29
N SER A 34 -8.32 6.36 25.71
CA SER A 34 -8.54 4.91 25.80
C SER A 34 -8.40 4.22 24.45
N HIS A 35 -8.95 4.79 23.38
CA HIS A 35 -8.83 4.25 22.04
C HIS A 35 -7.38 4.24 21.54
N ILE A 36 -6.59 5.28 21.88
CA ILE A 36 -5.16 5.34 21.58
C ILE A 36 -4.43 4.19 22.30
N LYS A 37 -4.62 4.04 23.62
CA LYS A 37 -4.00 2.97 24.41
C LYS A 37 -4.31 1.58 23.86
N VAL A 38 -5.58 1.32 23.54
CA VAL A 38 -6.03 0.04 22.97
C VAL A 38 -5.38 -0.21 21.61
N THR A 39 -5.32 0.81 20.75
CA THR A 39 -4.69 0.69 19.43
C THR A 39 -3.21 0.39 19.53
N LEU A 40 -2.47 1.16 20.34
CA LEU A 40 -1.04 0.96 20.57
C LEU A 40 -0.72 -0.42 21.15
N SER A 41 -1.53 -0.87 22.12
CA SER A 41 -1.38 -2.21 22.71
C SER A 41 -1.60 -3.31 21.67
N ARG A 42 -2.66 -3.20 20.88
CA ARG A 42 -2.97 -4.16 19.80
C ARG A 42 -1.90 -4.16 18.71
N ASP A 43 -1.46 -2.99 18.27
CA ASP A 43 -0.48 -2.85 17.20
C ASP A 43 0.89 -3.40 17.63
N ARG A 44 1.33 -3.14 18.87
CA ARG A 44 2.53 -3.77 19.43
C ARG A 44 2.40 -5.29 19.50
N LYS A 45 1.27 -5.81 20.00
CA LYS A 45 1.01 -7.26 20.07
C LYS A 45 1.08 -7.93 18.69
N ASN A 46 0.63 -7.23 17.66
CA ASN A 46 0.59 -7.73 16.29
C ASN A 46 1.89 -7.47 15.51
N GLY A 47 2.91 -6.86 16.13
CA GLY A 47 4.19 -6.52 15.46
C GLY A 47 4.05 -5.42 14.41
N VAL A 48 3.04 -4.56 14.50
CA VAL A 48 2.83 -3.41 13.60
C VAL A 48 3.76 -2.25 13.95
N CYS A 49 4.11 -2.12 15.23
CA CYS A 49 5.11 -1.17 15.72
C CYS A 49 6.04 -1.86 16.73
N ASP A 50 7.18 -1.24 17.01
CA ASP A 50 8.13 -1.72 18.00
C ASP A 50 7.68 -1.41 19.46
N THR A 51 8.59 -1.63 20.41
CA THR A 51 8.38 -1.33 21.83
C THR A 51 8.27 0.17 22.15
N ASN A 52 8.75 1.05 21.26
CA ASN A 52 8.70 2.51 21.41
C ASN A 52 7.54 3.15 20.61
N TYR A 53 6.67 2.33 20.01
CA TYR A 53 5.64 2.78 19.08
C TYR A 53 6.20 3.39 17.78
N ASP A 54 7.37 2.92 17.36
CA ASP A 54 7.93 3.21 16.05
C ASP A 54 7.18 2.44 14.97
N TYR A 55 6.57 3.19 14.05
CA TYR A 55 5.81 2.68 12.90
C TYR A 55 6.60 2.76 11.57
N THR A 56 7.90 3.08 11.61
CA THR A 56 8.73 3.26 10.42
C THR A 56 8.66 2.06 9.49
N GLN A 57 8.90 0.86 10.02
CA GLN A 57 8.81 -0.38 9.23
C GLN A 57 7.42 -0.59 8.61
N TYR A 58 6.35 -0.25 9.33
CA TYR A 58 4.98 -0.38 8.82
C TYR A 58 4.74 0.54 7.63
N PHE A 59 5.09 1.82 7.73
CA PHE A 59 4.88 2.79 6.64
C PHE A 59 5.83 2.56 5.47
N GLU A 60 7.10 2.25 5.72
CA GLU A 60 8.06 1.93 4.66
C GLU A 60 7.68 0.65 3.90
N SER A 61 7.24 -0.40 4.62
CA SER A 61 6.78 -1.63 3.96
C SER A 61 5.49 -1.42 3.15
N THR A 62 4.61 -0.54 3.61
CA THR A 62 3.39 -0.16 2.88
C THR A 62 3.76 0.60 1.61
N LYS A 63 4.64 1.61 1.73
CA LYS A 63 5.15 2.37 0.59
C LYS A 63 5.85 1.48 -0.43
N ALA A 64 6.74 0.59 0.00
CA ALA A 64 7.43 -0.34 -0.89
C ALA A 64 6.46 -1.28 -1.64
N LYS A 65 5.35 -1.69 -1.01
CA LYS A 65 4.30 -2.49 -1.67
C LYS A 65 3.53 -1.67 -2.71
N GLU A 66 3.23 -0.41 -2.41
CA GLU A 66 2.58 0.51 -3.36
C GLU A 66 3.49 0.75 -4.57
N GLU A 67 4.77 1.06 -4.34
CA GLU A 67 5.78 1.24 -5.39
C GLU A 67 5.95 -0.03 -6.23
N LEU A 68 6.00 -1.21 -5.62
CA LEU A 68 6.06 -2.48 -6.35
C LEU A 68 4.81 -2.72 -7.19
N THR A 69 3.63 -2.32 -6.69
CA THR A 69 2.36 -2.47 -7.41
C THR A 69 2.32 -1.54 -8.62
N GLU A 70 2.75 -0.29 -8.46
CA GLU A 70 2.88 0.68 -9.55
C GLU A 70 3.90 0.21 -10.59
N TRP A 71 5.08 -0.24 -10.16
CA TRP A 71 6.10 -0.81 -11.04
C TRP A 71 5.56 -2.01 -11.84
N LYS A 72 4.85 -2.95 -11.20
CA LYS A 72 4.21 -4.08 -11.90
C LYS A 72 3.20 -3.61 -12.94
N ARG A 73 2.44 -2.56 -12.64
CA ARG A 73 1.47 -1.97 -13.55
C ARG A 73 2.16 -1.40 -14.79
N ASP A 74 3.27 -0.70 -14.61
CA ASP A 74 4.03 -0.14 -15.74
C ASP A 74 4.66 -1.24 -16.60
N VAL A 75 5.24 -2.27 -15.97
CA VAL A 75 5.73 -3.47 -16.70
C VAL A 75 4.61 -4.11 -17.51
N ARG A 76 3.38 -4.21 -16.97
CA ARG A 76 2.24 -4.76 -17.72
C ARG A 76 1.86 -3.90 -18.92
N LYS A 77 1.90 -2.57 -18.80
CA LYS A 77 1.65 -1.67 -19.95
C LYS A 77 2.69 -1.87 -21.05
N ASP A 78 3.97 -1.97 -20.67
CA ASP A 78 5.06 -2.19 -21.63
C ASP A 78 4.91 -3.55 -22.33
N LEU A 79 4.52 -4.60 -21.60
CA LEU A 79 4.24 -5.92 -22.17
C LEU A 79 3.04 -5.90 -23.11
N VAL A 80 1.98 -5.16 -22.78
CA VAL A 80 0.83 -4.97 -23.68
C VAL A 80 1.26 -4.31 -24.98
N GLU A 81 2.07 -3.25 -24.91
CA GLU A 81 2.58 -2.55 -26.10
C GLU A 81 3.44 -3.48 -26.97
N GLN A 82 4.37 -4.23 -26.36
CA GLN A 82 5.18 -5.22 -27.07
C GLN A 82 4.33 -6.29 -27.76
N LEU A 83 3.30 -6.81 -27.07
CA LEU A 83 2.39 -7.80 -27.64
C LEU A 83 1.55 -7.21 -28.77
N LEU A 84 1.09 -5.97 -28.67
CA LEU A 84 0.36 -5.29 -29.75
C LEU A 84 1.23 -5.15 -31.00
N GLN A 85 2.49 -4.73 -30.84
CA GLN A 85 3.45 -4.60 -31.93
C GLN A 85 3.79 -5.96 -32.58
N ALA A 86 4.01 -7.00 -31.77
CA ALA A 86 4.23 -8.36 -32.28
C ALA A 86 3.00 -8.86 -33.04
N ASN A 87 1.80 -8.64 -32.48
CA ASN A 87 0.54 -9.09 -33.06
C ASN A 87 0.20 -8.38 -34.38
N ALA A 88 0.61 -7.13 -34.55
CA ALA A 88 0.40 -6.37 -35.78
C ALA A 88 1.19 -6.94 -36.98
N ASN A 89 2.29 -7.64 -36.73
CA ASN A 89 3.15 -8.24 -37.76
C ASN A 89 2.97 -9.77 -37.85
N GLU A 90 2.11 -10.36 -37.02
CA GLU A 90 1.86 -11.79 -36.99
C GLU A 90 0.92 -12.21 -38.13
N THR A 91 1.15 -13.41 -38.67
CA THR A 91 0.33 -13.99 -39.74
C THR A 91 -0.29 -15.33 -39.34
N ASP A 92 0.24 -16.01 -38.32
CA ASP A 92 -0.41 -17.17 -37.73
C ASP A 92 -1.64 -16.74 -36.90
N SER A 93 -2.82 -17.06 -37.42
CA SER A 93 -4.11 -16.80 -36.77
C SER A 93 -4.23 -17.36 -35.34
N ASN A 94 -3.56 -18.48 -35.02
CA ASN A 94 -3.55 -19.02 -33.67
C ASN A 94 -2.73 -18.14 -32.74
N GLN A 95 -1.54 -17.72 -33.18
CA GLN A 95 -0.69 -16.83 -32.41
C GLN A 95 -1.35 -15.47 -32.21
N ILE A 96 -2.07 -14.96 -33.22
CA ILE A 96 -2.84 -13.72 -33.11
C ILE A 96 -3.86 -13.80 -31.99
N ARG A 97 -4.64 -14.89 -31.96
CA ARG A 97 -5.66 -15.12 -30.95
C ARG A 97 -5.07 -15.27 -29.55
N LEU A 98 -3.91 -15.95 -29.42
CA LEU A 98 -3.21 -16.12 -28.15
C LEU A 98 -2.70 -14.78 -27.62
N ASN A 99 -2.05 -13.97 -28.47
CA ASN A 99 -1.58 -12.64 -28.11
C ASN A 99 -2.75 -11.74 -27.65
N ALA A 100 -3.85 -11.71 -28.40
CA ALA A 100 -5.05 -10.95 -28.04
C ALA A 100 -5.63 -11.38 -26.68
N LYS A 101 -5.63 -12.69 -26.38
CA LYS A 101 -6.07 -13.20 -25.08
C LYS A 101 -5.15 -12.73 -23.95
N THR A 102 -3.83 -12.82 -24.14
CA THR A 102 -2.84 -12.39 -23.16
C THR A 102 -2.89 -10.88 -22.91
N ILE A 103 -3.03 -10.07 -23.96
CA ILE A 103 -3.23 -8.61 -23.85
C ILE A 103 -4.45 -8.31 -22.97
N ASN A 104 -5.60 -8.93 -23.25
CA ASN A 104 -6.81 -8.72 -22.46
C ASN A 104 -6.63 -9.10 -20.99
N GLN A 105 -5.91 -10.19 -20.72
CA GLN A 105 -5.59 -10.58 -19.34
C GLN A 105 -4.74 -9.51 -18.63
N LEU A 106 -3.68 -9.03 -19.28
CA LEU A 106 -2.80 -8.00 -18.71
C LEU A 106 -3.55 -6.68 -18.48
N LEU A 107 -4.48 -6.30 -19.37
CA LEU A 107 -5.29 -5.09 -19.23
C LEU A 107 -6.27 -5.15 -18.05
N VAL A 108 -6.83 -6.31 -17.72
CA VAL A 108 -7.68 -6.49 -16.51
C VAL A 108 -6.87 -6.29 -15.22
N GLU A 109 -5.57 -6.51 -15.33
CA GLU A 109 -4.60 -6.49 -14.24
C GLU A 109 -3.89 -5.11 -14.08
N ILE A 110 -4.26 -4.11 -14.89
CA ILE A 110 -3.78 -2.71 -14.87
C ILE A 110 -4.85 -1.79 -14.25
#